data_AF-A0A7W1SUR5-F1
#
_entry.id   AF-A0A7W1SUR5-F1
#
_cell.length_a   1.000
_cell.length_b   1.000
_cell.length_c   1.000
_cell.angle_alpha   90.00
_cell.angle_beta   90.00
_cell.angle_gamma   90.00
#
_symmetry.space_group_name_H-M   'P 1'
#
loop_
_entity.id
_entity.type
_entity.pdbx_description
1 polymer ?
#
loop_
_entity_poly.entity_id
_entity_poly.type
_entity_poly.pdbx_seq_one_letter_code
_entity_poly.pdbx_strand_id
1 'polypeptide(L)'
;MRSRWWAGLFLCLVIASGLATATTYYVDATGGLDGNDGLSVATAWKTVAKVNSASLVPGDQVLFKRGEIWRESLVPGSSGTSGNPVVFDAYGTGEPPTLTGYLDLPASSWTLDSGNIWKAAVTATSMAYVMFGSEWGYKQTSGKSACVNPRDFYFYANTLYVFSQGNPAAVYGSVAAMLQAYGQMVYVNGKSWLTFQHLRLTYFDSYGLRIGGASDHITVANVTADGIIPTGAQPHGFYVSASPSPGDINFYNDEANRNYDGFRFAGSATGIKLENCKGYANRDKGLQDDTGAATYSYCHFYANGLGVFQSTDTQGGIAGPGNIAQDTWPAVTGFNMYPARITTTVDDVGLAQGTDTYINSLLPQYDARGLKMSMAVTAGYASSVVGQVSSWLAAGHDINSHSWSHQYYTNTNAFSIQYTGTGTAATFTISGNRLTTTITGGPGGEALSLDLTSSSYDSMSELVATITAMRDMRQCCTRTVKARRTRSHWRT
;
A
#
# COMPACT_ATOMS: atom_id res chain seq x y z
N MET A 1 24.38 -76.46 56.53
CA MET A 1 23.21 -75.58 56.69
C MET A 1 23.66 -74.19 57.15
N ARG A 2 23.70 -73.19 56.25
CA ARG A 2 23.51 -71.77 56.59
C ARG A 2 22.95 -71.07 55.35
N SER A 3 21.64 -70.94 55.33
CA SER A 3 20.90 -70.06 54.45
C SER A 3 21.00 -68.62 54.99
N ARG A 4 20.89 -67.60 54.13
CA ARG A 4 19.68 -66.77 54.01
C ARG A 4 19.92 -65.49 53.18
N TRP A 5 19.31 -65.49 51.98
CA TRP A 5 18.50 -64.45 51.32
C TRP A 5 19.03 -63.01 51.17
N TRP A 6 19.30 -62.65 49.92
CA TRP A 6 19.19 -61.28 49.40
C TRP A 6 17.70 -60.91 49.31
N ALA A 7 17.29 -59.81 49.95
CA ALA A 7 15.98 -59.22 49.76
C ALA A 7 16.13 -57.97 48.89
N GLY A 8 15.58 -58.05 47.67
CA GLY A 8 15.52 -56.93 46.74
C GLY A 8 14.52 -55.88 47.19
N LEU A 9 14.85 -54.61 46.97
CA LEU A 9 13.93 -53.49 47.06
C LEU A 9 13.71 -52.96 45.64
N PHE A 10 12.71 -53.51 44.95
CA PHE A 10 12.18 -52.93 43.71
C PHE A 10 11.16 -51.86 44.11
N LEU A 11 11.58 -50.60 44.11
CA LEU A 11 10.69 -49.46 44.28
C LEU A 11 10.03 -49.16 42.92
N CYS A 12 8.80 -49.63 42.71
CA CYS A 12 7.97 -49.19 41.60
C CYS A 12 7.58 -47.73 41.81
N LEU A 13 8.33 -46.82 41.18
CA LEU A 13 7.93 -45.42 41.01
C LEU A 13 6.81 -45.37 39.96
N VAL A 14 5.56 -45.45 40.41
CA VAL A 14 4.41 -45.10 39.57
C VAL A 14 4.46 -43.58 39.40
N ILE A 15 5.07 -43.12 38.31
CA ILE A 15 4.94 -41.75 37.85
C ILE A 15 3.47 -41.59 37.45
N ALA A 16 2.69 -40.94 38.31
CA ALA A 16 1.41 -40.39 37.94
C ALA A 16 1.68 -39.26 36.94
N SER A 17 1.87 -39.62 35.67
CA SER A 17 1.71 -38.71 34.55
C SER A 17 0.26 -38.23 34.61
N GLY A 18 0.05 -37.04 35.18
CA GLY A 18 -1.21 -36.33 35.03
C GLY A 18 -1.50 -36.26 33.54
N LEU A 19 -2.57 -36.93 33.10
CA LEU A 19 -3.13 -36.74 31.78
C LEU A 19 -3.58 -35.28 31.73
N ALA A 20 -2.70 -34.39 31.28
CA ALA A 20 -3.09 -33.04 30.93
C ALA A 20 -4.03 -33.18 29.73
N THR A 21 -5.33 -33.11 29.99
CA THR A 21 -6.34 -33.15 28.96
C THR A 21 -6.29 -31.83 28.21
N ALA A 22 -5.90 -31.87 26.93
CA ALA A 22 -6.06 -30.76 26.00
C ALA A 22 -7.47 -30.18 26.12
N THR A 23 -7.57 -28.89 26.43
CA THR A 23 -8.85 -28.20 26.59
C THR A 23 -9.15 -27.37 25.35
N THR A 24 -10.40 -27.42 24.88
CA THR A 24 -10.88 -26.58 23.78
C THR A 24 -11.66 -25.40 24.34
N TYR A 25 -11.20 -24.18 24.02
CA TYR A 25 -11.86 -22.93 24.36
C TYR A 25 -12.54 -22.32 23.13
N TYR A 26 -13.69 -21.71 23.32
CA TYR A 26 -14.48 -21.07 22.27
C TYR A 26 -14.52 -19.55 22.46
N VAL A 27 -14.43 -18.81 21.36
CA VAL A 27 -14.48 -17.34 21.34
C VAL A 27 -15.57 -16.87 20.36
N ASP A 28 -16.49 -16.05 20.84
CA ASP A 28 -17.64 -15.51 20.11
C ASP A 28 -17.77 -14.00 20.41
N ALA A 29 -17.41 -13.16 19.44
CA ALA A 29 -17.45 -11.70 19.55
C ALA A 29 -18.87 -11.18 19.83
N THR A 30 -19.89 -11.85 19.30
CA THR A 30 -21.28 -11.39 19.37
C THR A 30 -21.95 -11.86 20.66
N GLY A 31 -22.04 -13.17 20.86
CA GLY A 31 -22.74 -13.85 21.95
C GLY A 31 -21.87 -14.25 23.14
N GLY A 32 -20.55 -14.20 23.03
CA GLY A 32 -19.63 -14.54 24.12
C GLY A 32 -19.57 -13.48 25.22
N LEU A 33 -19.04 -13.89 26.38
CA LEU A 33 -18.79 -13.05 27.56
C LEU A 33 -17.48 -13.50 28.25
N ASP A 34 -16.60 -12.57 28.61
CA ASP A 34 -15.27 -12.89 29.17
C ASP A 34 -15.28 -13.41 30.62
N GLY A 35 -16.46 -13.36 31.26
CA GLY A 35 -16.73 -14.03 32.54
C GLY A 35 -17.07 -15.52 32.40
N ASN A 36 -17.30 -16.01 31.17
CA ASN A 36 -17.57 -17.43 30.93
C ASN A 36 -16.29 -18.28 31.05
N ASP A 37 -16.47 -19.59 31.20
CA ASP A 37 -15.36 -20.56 31.27
C ASP A 37 -14.68 -20.81 29.92
N GLY A 38 -15.35 -20.51 28.81
CA GLY A 38 -14.86 -20.74 27.45
C GLY A 38 -14.99 -22.20 26.98
N LEU A 39 -15.50 -23.12 27.81
CA LEU A 39 -15.40 -24.57 27.58
C LEU A 39 -16.47 -25.13 26.62
N SER A 40 -17.40 -24.29 26.18
CA SER A 40 -18.42 -24.65 25.20
C SER A 40 -18.79 -23.46 24.33
N VAL A 41 -19.43 -23.72 23.18
CA VAL A 41 -19.98 -22.66 22.32
C VAL A 41 -20.98 -21.77 23.08
N ALA A 42 -21.77 -22.34 23.99
CA ALA A 42 -22.77 -21.60 24.78
C ALA A 42 -22.13 -20.73 25.89
N THR A 43 -20.92 -21.06 26.31
CA THR A 43 -20.14 -20.36 27.34
C THR A 43 -18.83 -19.82 26.78
N ALA A 44 -18.84 -19.38 25.51
CA ALA A 44 -17.66 -18.83 24.85
C ALA A 44 -17.17 -17.52 25.50
N TRP A 45 -15.86 -17.28 25.44
CA TRP A 45 -15.27 -15.96 25.69
C TRP A 45 -15.66 -14.97 24.60
N LYS A 46 -15.47 -13.67 24.85
CA LYS A 46 -15.84 -12.61 23.90
C LYS A 46 -14.63 -12.02 23.17
N THR A 47 -13.58 -11.71 23.92
CA THR A 47 -12.49 -10.85 23.43
C THR A 47 -11.19 -11.62 23.20
N VAL A 48 -10.33 -11.07 22.34
CA VAL A 48 -8.96 -11.57 22.19
C VAL A 48 -8.14 -11.23 23.45
N ALA A 49 -8.45 -10.14 24.15
CA ALA A 49 -7.83 -9.79 25.42
C ALA A 49 -7.99 -10.92 26.46
N LYS A 50 -9.17 -11.55 26.53
CA LYS A 50 -9.37 -12.74 27.36
C LYS A 50 -8.47 -13.89 26.94
N VAL A 51 -8.38 -14.18 25.64
CA VAL A 51 -7.48 -15.20 25.07
C VAL A 51 -6.02 -14.92 25.43
N ASN A 52 -5.54 -13.69 25.25
CA ASN A 52 -4.17 -13.28 25.55
C ASN A 52 -3.82 -13.42 27.05
N SER A 53 -4.81 -13.26 27.93
CA SER A 53 -4.66 -13.41 29.39
C SER A 53 -4.79 -14.85 29.88
N ALA A 54 -5.28 -15.77 29.05
CA ALA A 54 -5.53 -17.15 29.43
C ALA A 54 -4.20 -17.90 29.62
N SER A 55 -4.14 -18.72 30.68
CA SER A 55 -3.00 -19.61 30.94
C SER A 55 -3.22 -20.93 30.21
N LEU A 56 -2.98 -20.93 28.90
CA LEU A 56 -3.10 -22.13 28.06
C LEU A 56 -1.96 -23.11 28.39
N VAL A 57 -2.25 -24.41 28.33
CA VAL A 57 -1.28 -25.50 28.52
C VAL A 57 -1.05 -26.26 27.21
N PRO A 58 0.04 -27.04 27.07
CA PRO A 58 0.30 -27.81 25.86
C PRO A 58 -0.88 -28.72 25.45
N GLY A 59 -1.27 -28.64 24.18
CA GLY A 59 -2.41 -29.36 23.62
C GLY A 59 -3.72 -28.56 23.59
N ASP A 60 -3.81 -27.45 24.33
CA ASP A 60 -5.02 -26.61 24.32
C ASP A 60 -5.32 -26.02 22.95
N GLN A 61 -6.60 -25.78 22.70
CA GLN A 61 -7.09 -25.15 21.47
C GLN A 61 -7.96 -23.94 21.81
N VAL A 62 -7.84 -22.87 21.03
CA VAL A 62 -8.70 -21.70 21.08
C VAL A 62 -9.37 -21.54 19.72
N LEU A 63 -10.68 -21.70 19.68
CA LEU A 63 -11.48 -21.69 18.46
C LEU A 63 -12.28 -20.38 18.36
N PHE A 64 -11.98 -19.57 17.35
CA PHE A 64 -12.71 -18.35 17.03
C PHE A 64 -13.90 -18.65 16.13
N LYS A 65 -15.05 -18.04 16.41
CA LYS A 65 -16.26 -18.27 15.62
C LYS A 65 -16.11 -17.68 14.21
N ARG A 66 -16.42 -18.49 13.19
CA ARG A 66 -16.46 -18.04 11.79
C ARG A 66 -17.50 -16.95 11.57
N GLY A 67 -17.20 -16.05 10.63
CA GLY A 67 -18.02 -14.90 10.27
C GLY A 67 -17.89 -13.69 11.21
N GLU A 68 -17.11 -13.80 12.29
CA GLU A 68 -16.98 -12.74 13.29
C GLU A 68 -15.68 -11.94 13.16
N ILE A 69 -15.67 -10.75 13.78
CA ILE A 69 -14.63 -9.74 13.63
C ILE A 69 -14.12 -9.31 15.00
N TRP A 70 -12.80 -9.34 15.19
CA TRP A 70 -12.10 -8.78 16.34
C TRP A 70 -11.13 -7.69 15.89
N ARG A 71 -10.97 -6.66 16.74
CA ARG A 71 -10.12 -5.48 16.46
C ARG A 71 -8.88 -5.40 17.35
N GLU A 72 -8.57 -6.53 17.96
CA GLU A 72 -7.53 -6.71 18.96
C GLU A 72 -6.39 -7.53 18.35
N SER A 73 -5.19 -7.39 18.91
CA SER A 73 -4.05 -8.21 18.53
C SER A 73 -4.06 -9.52 19.30
N LEU A 74 -3.86 -10.64 18.60
CA LEU A 74 -3.61 -11.94 19.23
C LEU A 74 -2.12 -12.05 19.60
N VAL A 75 -1.85 -12.20 20.89
CA VAL A 75 -0.49 -12.30 21.46
C VAL A 75 -0.47 -13.52 22.39
N PRO A 76 -0.11 -14.71 21.88
CA PRO A 76 -0.12 -15.92 22.69
C PRO A 76 0.76 -15.81 23.93
N GLY A 77 0.17 -16.05 25.11
CA GLY A 77 0.86 -16.02 26.40
C GLY A 77 1.67 -17.29 26.72
N SER A 78 1.35 -18.42 26.06
CA SER A 78 1.87 -19.76 26.39
C SER A 78 2.56 -20.41 25.20
N SER A 79 3.41 -21.40 25.49
CA SER A 79 3.97 -22.32 24.49
C SER A 79 3.28 -23.68 24.60
N GLY A 80 3.22 -24.40 23.49
CA GLY A 80 2.96 -25.83 23.51
C GLY A 80 4.23 -26.63 23.79
N THR A 81 4.17 -27.92 23.49
CA THR A 81 5.32 -28.83 23.50
C THR A 81 5.27 -29.77 22.30
N SER A 82 6.35 -30.51 22.05
CA SER A 82 6.37 -31.54 21.01
C SER A 82 5.18 -32.50 21.12
N GLY A 83 4.51 -32.72 19.99
CA GLY A 83 3.28 -33.52 19.90
C GLY A 83 2.01 -32.89 20.47
N ASN A 84 2.12 -31.78 21.22
CA ASN A 84 1.01 -31.08 21.87
C ASN A 84 1.15 -29.56 21.69
N PRO A 85 1.05 -29.04 20.45
CA PRO A 85 1.05 -27.60 20.22
C PRO A 85 -0.19 -26.94 20.83
N VAL A 86 -0.10 -25.64 21.11
CA VAL A 86 -1.30 -24.83 21.36
C VAL A 86 -1.84 -24.36 20.01
N VAL A 87 -3.13 -24.58 19.78
CA VAL A 87 -3.76 -24.32 18.48
C VAL A 87 -4.72 -23.12 18.56
N PHE A 88 -4.59 -22.17 17.65
CA PHE A 88 -5.55 -21.09 17.42
C PHE A 88 -6.21 -21.34 16.06
N ASP A 89 -7.50 -21.68 16.06
CA ASP A 89 -8.23 -22.07 14.85
C ASP A 89 -9.65 -21.48 14.86
N ALA A 90 -10.52 -21.94 13.97
CA ALA A 90 -11.87 -21.47 13.79
C ALA A 90 -12.91 -22.59 14.02
N TYR A 91 -14.12 -22.22 14.45
CA TYR A 91 -15.27 -23.13 14.51
C TYR A 91 -16.53 -22.54 13.87
N GLY A 92 -17.52 -23.38 13.61
CA GLY A 92 -18.78 -22.99 12.97
C GLY A 92 -18.68 -22.97 11.45
N THR A 93 -19.49 -22.13 10.80
CA THR A 93 -19.62 -22.06 9.34
C THR A 93 -19.46 -20.63 8.84
N GLY A 94 -19.06 -20.46 7.58
CA GLY A 94 -18.90 -19.15 6.94
C GLY A 94 -17.45 -18.72 6.82
N GLU A 95 -17.25 -17.42 6.57
CA GLU A 95 -15.93 -16.82 6.36
C GLU A 95 -14.98 -17.04 7.55
N PRO A 96 -13.67 -17.12 7.33
CA PRO A 96 -12.69 -17.15 8.41
C PRO A 96 -12.90 -16.00 9.44
N PRO A 97 -12.75 -16.26 10.75
CA PRO A 97 -12.69 -15.21 11.77
C PRO A 97 -11.67 -14.13 11.37
N THR A 98 -12.08 -12.88 11.46
CA THR A 98 -11.29 -11.74 10.97
C THR A 98 -10.69 -10.96 12.13
N LEU A 99 -9.37 -10.91 12.21
CA LEU A 99 -8.63 -9.93 13.02
C LEU A 99 -8.35 -8.69 12.13
N THR A 100 -8.75 -7.51 12.57
CA THR A 100 -8.67 -6.31 11.72
C THR A 100 -8.39 -5.02 12.46
N GLY A 101 -7.61 -4.13 11.85
CA GLY A 101 -7.52 -2.74 12.29
C GLY A 101 -8.76 -1.89 11.94
N TYR A 102 -9.65 -2.39 11.08
CA TYR A 102 -10.76 -1.62 10.51
C TYR A 102 -11.95 -1.47 11.46
N LEU A 103 -12.35 -0.23 11.73
CA LEU A 103 -13.61 0.11 12.41
C LEU A 103 -14.48 0.99 11.52
N ASP A 104 -15.61 0.45 11.07
CA ASP A 104 -16.64 1.24 10.39
C ASP A 104 -17.29 2.22 11.39
N LEU A 105 -17.46 3.47 10.97
CA LEU A 105 -18.06 4.54 11.75
C LEU A 105 -19.34 5.01 11.03
N PRO A 106 -20.48 4.34 11.24
CA PRO A 106 -21.74 4.71 10.62
C PRO A 106 -22.17 6.12 11.02
N ALA A 107 -23.15 6.70 10.30
CA ALA A 107 -23.61 8.07 10.53
C ALA A 107 -23.98 8.37 12.00
N SER A 108 -24.49 7.38 12.73
CA SER A 108 -24.82 7.47 14.16
C SER A 108 -23.61 7.64 15.09
N SER A 109 -22.39 7.34 14.63
CA SER A 109 -21.15 7.51 15.39
C SER A 109 -20.67 8.95 15.46
N TRP A 110 -21.19 9.81 14.57
CA TRP A 110 -20.69 11.15 14.35
C TRP A 110 -21.55 12.21 15.03
N THR A 111 -20.90 13.10 15.78
CA THR A 111 -21.51 14.30 16.34
C THR A 111 -20.76 15.53 15.84
N LEU A 112 -21.48 16.62 15.59
CA LEU A 112 -20.86 17.89 15.24
C LEU A 112 -20.12 18.44 16.46
N ASP A 113 -18.83 18.75 16.32
CA ASP A 113 -18.05 19.38 17.38
C ASP A 113 -18.14 20.91 17.27
N SER A 114 -17.76 21.48 16.13
CA SER A 114 -17.90 22.91 15.82
C SER A 114 -17.58 23.19 14.35
N GLY A 115 -18.30 24.14 13.72
CA GLY A 115 -18.05 24.51 12.32
C GLY A 115 -18.19 23.32 11.37
N ASN A 116 -17.09 22.94 10.69
CA ASN A 116 -17.01 21.74 9.84
C ASN A 116 -16.27 20.57 10.52
N ILE A 117 -16.00 20.66 11.83
CA ILE A 117 -15.35 19.59 12.57
C ILE A 117 -16.40 18.68 13.19
N TRP A 118 -16.34 17.41 12.80
CA TRP A 118 -17.14 16.32 13.34
C TRP A 118 -16.27 15.42 14.20
N LYS A 119 -16.87 14.75 15.18
CA LYS A 119 -16.16 13.81 16.05
C LYS A 119 -16.89 12.49 16.25
N ALA A 120 -16.10 11.44 16.41
CA ALA A 120 -16.54 10.10 16.80
C ALA A 120 -15.67 9.59 17.95
N ALA A 121 -16.29 8.88 18.91
CA ALA A 121 -15.56 8.18 19.96
C ALA A 121 -14.95 6.90 19.40
N VAL A 122 -13.64 6.73 19.58
CA VAL A 122 -12.87 5.61 19.04
C VAL A 122 -11.81 5.20 20.06
N THR A 123 -11.79 3.94 20.49
CA THR A 123 -10.76 3.44 21.43
C THR A 123 -9.54 2.97 20.65
N ALA A 124 -8.45 3.75 20.70
CA ALA A 124 -7.18 3.43 20.07
C ALA A 124 -6.03 4.16 20.78
N THR A 125 -4.83 3.57 20.80
CA THR A 125 -3.64 4.25 21.37
C THR A 125 -3.09 5.30 20.41
N SER A 126 -3.13 5.03 19.11
CA SER A 126 -2.78 5.97 18.06
C SER A 126 -3.55 5.65 16.78
N MET A 127 -3.62 6.62 15.88
CA MET A 127 -4.26 6.45 14.58
C MET A 127 -3.43 7.13 13.50
N ALA A 128 -2.99 6.35 12.52
CA ALA A 128 -2.19 6.80 11.40
C ALA A 128 -3.04 6.99 10.14
N TYR A 129 -4.18 6.28 10.03
CA TYR A 129 -4.98 6.22 8.82
C TYR A 129 -6.48 6.24 9.14
N VAL A 130 -7.23 6.92 8.27
CA VAL A 130 -8.70 6.92 8.23
C VAL A 130 -9.10 6.80 6.77
N MET A 131 -10.03 5.91 6.46
CA MET A 131 -10.61 5.73 5.13
C MET A 131 -11.91 6.52 5.02
N PHE A 132 -12.06 7.27 3.93
CA PHE A 132 -13.24 8.04 3.55
C PHE A 132 -13.76 7.52 2.21
N GLY A 133 -14.78 6.67 2.22
CA GLY A 133 -15.20 5.93 1.03
C GLY A 133 -14.07 5.03 0.53
N SER A 134 -13.47 5.42 -0.61
CA SER A 134 -12.30 4.75 -1.21
C SER A 134 -11.01 5.57 -1.14
N GLU A 135 -11.01 6.69 -0.42
CA GLU A 135 -9.88 7.62 -0.33
C GLU A 135 -9.31 7.69 1.09
N TRP A 136 -8.00 7.82 1.20
CA TRP A 136 -7.33 7.97 2.49
C TRP A 136 -7.35 9.42 2.97
N GLY A 137 -7.49 9.59 4.29
CA GLY A 137 -7.46 10.88 4.96
C GLY A 137 -6.08 11.49 5.11
N TYR A 138 -6.06 12.78 5.44
CA TYR A 138 -4.84 13.54 5.70
C TYR A 138 -4.71 13.78 7.21
N LYS A 139 -3.74 13.12 7.83
CA LYS A 139 -3.49 13.26 9.27
C LYS A 139 -2.92 14.63 9.58
N GLN A 140 -3.58 15.36 10.47
CA GLN A 140 -3.08 16.57 11.09
C GLN A 140 -2.40 16.24 12.42
N THR A 141 -1.35 16.99 12.80
CA THR A 141 -0.53 16.70 13.99
C THR A 141 -0.60 17.79 15.06
N SER A 142 -1.01 19.00 14.69
CA SER A 142 -1.02 20.18 15.58
C SER A 142 -2.34 20.42 16.32
N GLY A 143 -3.39 19.65 16.03
CA GLY A 143 -4.69 19.75 16.70
C GLY A 143 -5.87 19.72 15.74
N LYS A 144 -7.09 19.63 16.29
CA LYS A 144 -8.33 19.62 15.48
C LYS A 144 -8.55 20.90 14.67
N SER A 145 -8.00 22.04 15.10
CA SER A 145 -8.09 23.31 14.37
C SER A 145 -7.27 23.33 13.08
N ALA A 146 -6.33 22.40 12.91
CA ALA A 146 -5.58 22.23 11.67
C ALA A 146 -6.35 21.43 10.61
N CYS A 147 -7.46 20.77 10.98
CA CYS A 147 -8.35 20.14 10.03
C CYS A 147 -9.17 21.23 9.34
N VAL A 148 -8.76 21.65 8.13
CA VAL A 148 -9.39 22.78 7.41
C VAL A 148 -9.84 22.40 6.00
N ASN A 149 -9.46 21.22 5.52
CA ASN A 149 -9.83 20.67 4.22
C ASN A 149 -10.60 19.35 4.37
N PRO A 150 -11.45 18.98 3.39
CA PRO A 150 -12.10 17.67 3.36
C PRO A 150 -11.12 16.51 3.59
N ARG A 151 -11.53 15.55 4.44
CA ARG A 151 -10.75 14.36 4.86
C ARG A 151 -9.51 14.65 5.71
N ASP A 152 -9.28 15.90 6.12
CA ASP A 152 -8.35 16.15 7.22
C ASP A 152 -8.88 15.47 8.49
N PHE A 153 -8.01 14.79 9.21
CA PHE A 153 -8.37 14.18 10.48
C PHE A 153 -7.31 14.39 11.55
N TYR A 154 -7.76 14.40 12.80
CA TYR A 154 -6.92 14.51 13.98
C TYR A 154 -7.42 13.53 15.04
N PHE A 155 -6.53 12.77 15.66
CA PHE A 155 -6.90 11.85 16.73
C PHE A 155 -6.27 12.29 18.04
N TYR A 156 -7.09 12.41 19.08
CA TYR A 156 -6.64 12.74 20.42
C TYR A 156 -7.59 12.18 21.47
N ALA A 157 -7.04 11.57 22.52
CA ALA A 157 -7.76 11.08 23.69
C ALA A 157 -9.03 10.27 23.32
N ASN A 158 -8.86 9.19 22.55
CA ASN A 158 -9.95 8.31 22.09
C ASN A 158 -11.06 9.03 21.31
N THR A 159 -10.75 10.17 20.69
CA THR A 159 -11.67 10.93 19.86
C THR A 159 -11.05 11.19 18.49
N LEU A 160 -11.74 10.76 17.45
CA LEU A 160 -11.42 11.06 16.06
C LEU A 160 -12.16 12.34 15.65
N TYR A 161 -11.41 13.38 15.30
CA TYR A 161 -11.91 14.61 14.70
C TYR A 161 -11.69 14.57 13.19
N VAL A 162 -12.69 14.99 12.43
CA VAL A 162 -12.67 15.02 10.97
C VAL A 162 -13.25 16.33 10.48
N PHE A 163 -12.60 16.94 9.49
CA PHE A 163 -13.24 18.01 8.73
C PHE A 163 -14.19 17.43 7.68
N SER A 164 -15.46 17.83 7.73
CA SER A 164 -16.47 17.52 6.71
C SER A 164 -17.58 18.58 6.68
N GLN A 165 -18.14 18.82 5.49
CA GLN A 165 -19.23 19.79 5.26
C GLN A 165 -20.60 19.31 5.76
N GLY A 166 -20.68 18.07 6.22
CA GLY A 166 -21.87 17.43 6.76
C GLY A 166 -21.46 16.17 7.53
N ASN A 167 -22.43 15.33 7.92
CA ASN A 167 -22.11 14.08 8.61
C ASN A 167 -21.09 13.28 7.77
N PRO A 168 -19.89 12.94 8.30
CA PRO A 168 -18.82 12.36 7.49
C PRO A 168 -19.23 11.08 6.78
N ALA A 169 -19.93 10.16 7.44
CA ALA A 169 -20.39 8.93 6.82
C ALA A 169 -21.40 9.16 5.69
N ALA A 170 -22.23 10.21 5.79
CA ALA A 170 -23.17 10.57 4.73
C ALA A 170 -22.47 11.27 3.54
N VAL A 171 -21.53 12.17 3.82
CA VAL A 171 -20.81 12.94 2.78
C VAL A 171 -19.87 12.05 1.97
N TYR A 172 -19.15 11.13 2.63
CA TYR A 172 -18.15 10.28 1.99
C TYR A 172 -18.68 8.88 1.63
N GLY A 173 -19.94 8.59 1.94
CA GLY A 173 -20.57 7.26 1.78
C GLY A 173 -20.19 6.25 2.87
N SER A 174 -18.94 6.26 3.32
CA SER A 174 -18.47 5.53 4.50
C SER A 174 -17.26 6.23 5.11
N VAL A 175 -17.06 6.03 6.42
CA VAL A 175 -15.81 6.43 7.09
C VAL A 175 -15.38 5.31 8.00
N ALA A 176 -14.11 4.92 7.93
CA ALA A 176 -13.56 3.89 8.79
C ALA A 176 -12.24 4.32 9.42
N ALA A 177 -12.11 4.07 10.72
CA ALA A 177 -10.89 4.29 11.48
C ALA A 177 -9.98 3.05 11.42
N MET A 178 -8.67 3.27 11.30
CA MET A 178 -7.67 2.20 11.44
C MET A 178 -7.11 2.25 12.87
N LEU A 179 -7.61 1.35 13.73
CA LEU A 179 -7.37 1.36 15.18
C LEU A 179 -5.96 0.92 15.57
N GLN A 180 -5.29 0.19 14.69
CA GLN A 180 -4.02 -0.47 14.94
C GLN A 180 -2.90 0.19 14.16
N ALA A 181 -2.59 1.44 14.50
CA ALA A 181 -1.44 2.13 13.95
C ALA A 181 -0.14 1.53 14.51
N TYR A 182 0.80 1.24 13.61
CA TYR A 182 2.00 0.44 13.83
C TYR A 182 1.72 -0.97 14.39
N GLY A 183 0.55 -1.52 14.03
CA GLY A 183 -0.04 -2.69 14.66
C GLY A 183 0.44 -4.04 14.13
N GLN A 184 0.16 -5.08 14.92
CA GLN A 184 0.41 -6.49 14.61
C GLN A 184 -0.87 -7.26 14.87
N MET A 185 -1.45 -7.91 13.86
CA MET A 185 -2.70 -8.67 14.09
C MET A 185 -2.42 -9.92 14.92
N VAL A 186 -1.32 -10.61 14.64
CA VAL A 186 -0.79 -11.72 15.44
C VAL A 186 0.68 -11.46 15.75
N TYR A 187 1.06 -11.57 17.03
CA TYR A 187 2.45 -11.43 17.46
C TYR A 187 2.90 -12.60 18.32
N VAL A 188 3.84 -13.38 17.80
CA VAL A 188 4.53 -14.45 18.52
C VAL A 188 5.92 -13.96 18.93
N ASN A 189 6.19 -13.96 20.23
CA ASN A 189 7.47 -13.48 20.77
C ASN A 189 8.03 -14.43 21.85
N GLY A 190 9.07 -15.18 21.51
CA GLY A 190 9.68 -16.17 22.40
C GLY A 190 8.72 -17.29 22.81
N LYS A 191 7.79 -17.69 21.93
CA LYS A 191 6.87 -18.81 22.15
C LYS A 191 7.09 -19.89 21.10
N SER A 192 6.79 -21.13 21.47
CA SER A 192 7.05 -22.29 20.62
C SER A 192 5.89 -23.27 20.61
N TRP A 193 5.88 -24.14 19.60
CA TRP A 193 4.84 -25.16 19.42
C TRP A 193 3.44 -24.53 19.35
N LEU A 194 3.29 -23.59 18.42
CA LEU A 194 2.04 -22.89 18.17
C LEU A 194 1.55 -23.16 16.75
N THR A 195 0.24 -23.33 16.61
CA THR A 195 -0.41 -23.51 15.32
C THR A 195 -1.49 -22.44 15.14
N PHE A 196 -1.47 -21.70 14.03
CA PHE A 196 -2.51 -20.73 13.66
C PHE A 196 -3.19 -21.18 12.38
N GLN A 197 -4.52 -21.29 12.40
CA GLN A 197 -5.27 -21.78 11.26
C GLN A 197 -6.56 -21.01 10.99
N HIS A 198 -6.93 -20.94 9.72
CA HIS A 198 -8.21 -20.40 9.26
C HIS A 198 -8.51 -19.00 9.81
N LEU A 199 -7.50 -18.12 9.85
CA LEU A 199 -7.66 -16.73 10.28
C LEU A 199 -7.53 -15.79 9.08
N ARG A 200 -8.28 -14.68 9.13
CA ARG A 200 -8.14 -13.58 8.18
C ARG A 200 -7.61 -12.35 8.91
N LEU A 201 -6.46 -11.84 8.49
CA LEU A 201 -5.77 -10.69 9.06
C LEU A 201 -5.88 -9.54 8.06
N THR A 202 -6.45 -8.39 8.44
CA THR A 202 -6.71 -7.29 7.50
C THR A 202 -6.45 -5.90 8.08
N TYR A 203 -6.19 -4.91 7.23
CA TYR A 203 -6.08 -3.49 7.63
C TYR A 203 -5.02 -3.26 8.73
N PHE A 204 -3.82 -3.80 8.52
CA PHE A 204 -2.65 -3.56 9.34
C PHE A 204 -1.61 -2.76 8.57
N ASP A 205 -0.85 -1.91 9.27
CA ASP A 205 0.14 -1.03 8.65
C ASP A 205 1.59 -1.46 8.90
N SER A 206 1.83 -2.42 9.80
CA SER A 206 3.16 -3.01 10.04
C SER A 206 3.19 -4.50 9.79
N TYR A 207 2.39 -5.31 10.49
CA TYR A 207 2.46 -6.77 10.35
C TYR A 207 1.10 -7.46 10.42
N GLY A 208 0.85 -8.39 9.51
CA GLY A 208 -0.25 -9.35 9.64
C GLY A 208 0.07 -10.31 10.78
N LEU A 209 1.04 -11.21 10.54
CA LEU A 209 1.56 -12.12 11.55
C LEU A 209 3.08 -11.94 11.68
N ARG A 210 3.54 -11.67 12.90
CA ARG A 210 4.96 -11.52 13.23
C ARG A 210 5.44 -12.65 14.15
N ILE A 211 6.54 -13.29 13.78
CA ILE A 211 7.26 -14.28 14.58
C ILE A 211 8.63 -13.69 14.96
N GLY A 212 8.84 -13.38 16.23
CA GLY A 212 10.07 -12.75 16.74
C GLY A 212 10.58 -13.40 18.03
N GLY A 213 11.67 -12.87 18.58
CA GLY A 213 12.33 -13.44 19.76
C GLY A 213 12.82 -14.87 19.51
N ALA A 214 12.94 -15.67 20.57
CA ALA A 214 13.34 -17.08 20.49
C ALA A 214 12.18 -18.02 20.08
N SER A 215 11.27 -17.56 19.22
CA SER A 215 10.12 -18.37 18.78
C SER A 215 10.56 -19.44 17.78
N ASP A 216 10.04 -20.66 17.93
CA ASP A 216 10.39 -21.82 17.10
C ASP A 216 9.27 -22.86 17.12
N HIS A 217 9.24 -23.81 16.19
CA HIS A 217 8.13 -24.77 16.03
C HIS A 217 6.78 -24.06 15.87
N ILE A 218 6.70 -23.18 14.87
CA ILE A 218 5.50 -22.41 14.55
C ILE A 218 4.92 -22.93 13.24
N THR A 219 3.62 -23.21 13.25
CA THR A 219 2.87 -23.56 12.04
C THR A 219 1.80 -22.51 11.79
N VAL A 220 1.79 -21.98 10.57
CA VAL A 220 0.71 -21.14 10.05
C VAL A 220 0.10 -21.90 8.89
N ALA A 221 -1.23 -22.03 8.85
CA ALA A 221 -1.88 -22.68 7.73
C ALA A 221 -3.27 -22.13 7.41
N ASN A 222 -3.58 -21.96 6.13
CA ASN A 222 -4.85 -21.41 5.66
C ASN A 222 -5.15 -20.02 6.27
N VAL A 223 -4.12 -19.21 6.45
CA VAL A 223 -4.22 -17.83 6.95
C VAL A 223 -4.08 -16.86 5.80
N THR A 224 -4.94 -15.85 5.76
CA THR A 224 -4.83 -14.75 4.79
C THR A 224 -4.39 -13.47 5.48
N ALA A 225 -3.33 -12.81 4.98
CA ALA A 225 -2.82 -11.55 5.51
C ALA A 225 -2.90 -10.43 4.45
N ASP A 226 -3.75 -9.44 4.70
CA ASP A 226 -4.05 -8.37 3.76
C ASP A 226 -3.83 -6.96 4.35
N GLY A 227 -2.78 -6.28 3.92
CA GLY A 227 -2.38 -5.00 4.49
C GLY A 227 -3.43 -3.90 4.31
N ILE A 228 -3.89 -3.64 3.08
CA ILE A 228 -4.95 -2.65 2.74
C ILE A 228 -4.72 -1.24 3.35
N ILE A 229 -3.47 -0.78 3.47
CA ILE A 229 -3.09 0.56 4.00
C ILE A 229 -2.38 1.38 2.91
N PRO A 230 -2.40 2.73 2.87
CA PRO A 230 -1.90 3.54 1.74
C PRO A 230 -0.38 3.54 1.56
N THR A 231 0.07 4.22 0.49
CA THR A 231 1.48 4.48 0.17
C THR A 231 2.19 5.18 1.33
N GLY A 232 3.39 4.69 1.69
CA GLY A 232 4.22 5.21 2.80
C GLY A 232 4.35 4.25 4.00
N ALA A 233 3.41 3.33 4.19
CA ALA A 233 3.56 2.22 5.14
C ALA A 233 4.35 1.05 4.51
N GLN A 234 4.95 0.21 5.35
CA GLN A 234 5.62 -1.03 4.95
C GLN A 234 4.94 -2.25 5.63
N PRO A 235 3.64 -2.52 5.33
CA PRO A 235 2.98 -3.68 5.92
C PRO A 235 3.59 -4.98 5.37
N HIS A 236 4.02 -5.87 6.24
CA HIS A 236 4.45 -7.21 5.87
C HIS A 236 3.34 -8.21 6.20
N GLY A 237 2.99 -9.10 5.27
CA GLY A 237 1.95 -10.11 5.50
C GLY A 237 2.36 -11.08 6.61
N PHE A 238 3.41 -11.84 6.33
CA PHE A 238 4.05 -12.76 7.27
C PHE A 238 5.52 -12.34 7.47
N TYR A 239 5.89 -12.03 8.71
CA TYR A 239 7.22 -11.51 9.04
C TYR A 239 7.92 -12.39 10.08
N VAL A 240 9.09 -12.93 9.73
CA VAL A 240 9.92 -13.74 10.62
C VAL A 240 11.21 -12.99 10.94
N SER A 241 11.35 -12.59 12.20
CA SER A 241 12.56 -11.98 12.75
C SER A 241 13.06 -12.74 13.98
N ALA A 242 12.72 -14.02 14.10
CA ALA A 242 13.09 -14.85 15.24
C ALA A 242 14.59 -15.22 15.22
N SER A 243 15.18 -15.33 16.41
CA SER A 243 16.62 -15.49 16.66
C SER A 243 16.86 -16.17 18.02
N PRO A 244 18.02 -16.85 18.27
CA PRO A 244 19.23 -16.86 17.45
C PRO A 244 19.25 -17.91 16.33
N SER A 245 18.43 -18.97 16.35
CA SER A 245 18.46 -19.98 15.27
C SER A 245 17.23 -20.90 15.29
N PRO A 246 16.00 -20.37 15.14
CA PRO A 246 14.83 -21.22 15.06
C PRO A 246 14.90 -22.13 13.83
N GLY A 247 14.56 -23.40 14.00
CA GLY A 247 14.74 -24.45 12.99
C GLY A 247 13.45 -24.94 12.36
N ASP A 248 12.29 -24.56 12.88
CA ASP A 248 11.01 -25.12 12.47
C ASP A 248 9.90 -24.05 12.39
N ILE A 249 9.84 -23.32 11.28
CA ILE A 249 8.77 -22.36 10.99
C ILE A 249 8.12 -22.74 9.66
N ASN A 250 6.83 -23.07 9.67
CA ASN A 250 6.13 -23.61 8.52
C ASN A 250 4.90 -22.78 8.14
N PHE A 251 4.72 -22.56 6.84
CA PHE A 251 3.58 -21.91 6.21
C PHE A 251 2.93 -22.85 5.19
N TYR A 252 1.61 -23.01 5.25
CA TYR A 252 0.86 -23.94 4.41
C TYR A 252 -0.44 -23.32 3.90
N ASN A 253 -0.62 -23.25 2.58
CA ASN A 253 -1.84 -22.67 1.99
C ASN A 253 -2.12 -21.22 2.45
N ASP A 254 -1.08 -20.48 2.81
CA ASP A 254 -1.20 -19.12 3.30
C ASP A 254 -1.18 -18.11 2.16
N GLU A 255 -1.97 -17.04 2.27
CA GLU A 255 -2.08 -16.01 1.24
C GLU A 255 -1.76 -14.63 1.81
N ALA A 256 -0.75 -13.97 1.25
CA ALA A 256 -0.40 -12.60 1.58
C ALA A 256 -0.79 -11.66 0.43
N ASN A 257 -1.66 -10.69 0.69
CA ASN A 257 -2.24 -9.80 -0.31
C ASN A 257 -1.95 -8.33 0.00
N ARG A 258 -1.65 -7.53 -1.04
CA ARG A 258 -1.55 -6.05 -0.97
C ARG A 258 -0.62 -5.53 0.14
N ASN A 259 0.42 -6.31 0.42
CA ASN A 259 1.47 -6.00 1.39
C ASN A 259 2.66 -5.32 0.69
N TYR A 260 3.53 -4.69 1.48
CA TYR A 260 4.86 -4.26 1.03
C TYR A 260 5.69 -5.49 0.65
N ASP A 261 5.89 -6.41 1.60
CA ASP A 261 6.32 -7.77 1.33
C ASP A 261 5.20 -8.76 1.71
N GLY A 262 4.97 -9.77 0.87
CA GLY A 262 4.05 -10.86 1.21
C GLY A 262 4.59 -11.68 2.38
N PHE A 263 5.77 -12.26 2.15
CA PHE A 263 6.55 -13.01 3.14
C PHE A 263 7.92 -12.35 3.29
N ARG A 264 8.30 -11.99 4.52
CA ARG A 264 9.60 -11.37 4.81
C ARG A 264 10.32 -12.07 5.96
N PHE A 265 11.52 -12.56 5.70
CA PHE A 265 12.34 -13.27 6.69
C PHE A 265 13.67 -12.53 6.87
N ALA A 266 13.86 -11.92 8.04
CA ALA A 266 15.00 -11.04 8.34
C ALA A 266 15.74 -11.44 9.64
N GLY A 267 15.35 -12.56 10.26
CA GLY A 267 15.98 -13.09 11.47
C GLY A 267 17.18 -13.99 11.17
N SER A 268 17.40 -14.96 12.06
CA SER A 268 18.47 -15.95 11.91
C SER A 268 17.91 -17.38 11.89
N ALA A 269 16.66 -17.51 11.45
CA ALA A 269 16.00 -18.80 11.26
C ALA A 269 16.76 -19.67 10.28
N THR A 270 16.98 -20.93 10.66
CA THR A 270 17.70 -21.95 9.88
C THR A 270 16.75 -22.94 9.21
N GLY A 271 15.46 -22.89 9.51
CA GLY A 271 14.45 -23.71 8.85
C GLY A 271 13.13 -22.95 8.72
N ILE A 272 12.86 -22.49 7.50
CA ILE A 272 11.56 -21.93 7.11
C ILE A 272 11.06 -22.73 5.91
N LYS A 273 9.80 -23.18 5.97
CA LYS A 273 9.16 -23.92 4.87
C LYS A 273 7.87 -23.22 4.45
N LEU A 274 7.70 -23.08 3.14
CA LEU A 274 6.46 -22.63 2.51
C LEU A 274 5.96 -23.70 1.55
N GLU A 275 4.71 -24.08 1.66
CA GLU A 275 4.10 -25.04 0.74
C GLU A 275 2.71 -24.57 0.34
N ASN A 276 2.47 -24.51 -0.98
CA ASN A 276 1.22 -24.02 -1.55
C ASN A 276 0.82 -22.61 -1.10
N CYS A 277 1.80 -21.74 -0.83
CA CYS A 277 1.57 -20.36 -0.38
C CYS A 277 1.51 -19.39 -1.56
N LYS A 278 0.78 -18.27 -1.39
CA LYS A 278 0.68 -17.20 -2.39
C LYS A 278 1.09 -15.87 -1.78
N GLY A 279 2.06 -15.20 -2.38
CA GLY A 279 2.46 -13.85 -1.98
C GLY A 279 2.22 -12.89 -3.12
N TYR A 280 1.12 -12.15 -3.03
CA TYR A 280 0.73 -11.11 -3.96
C TYR A 280 0.99 -9.75 -3.32
N ALA A 281 2.25 -9.34 -3.37
CA ALA A 281 2.71 -8.07 -2.84
C ALA A 281 2.55 -6.96 -3.89
N ASN A 282 2.16 -5.76 -3.46
CA ASN A 282 1.90 -4.66 -4.38
C ASN A 282 2.89 -3.50 -4.25
N ARG A 283 4.05 -3.72 -3.62
CA ARG A 283 5.12 -2.71 -3.51
C ARG A 283 6.52 -3.27 -3.72
N ASP A 284 6.93 -4.28 -2.96
CA ASP A 284 8.30 -4.79 -2.97
C ASP A 284 8.37 -6.25 -3.43
N LYS A 285 8.15 -7.24 -2.54
CA LYS A 285 8.37 -8.67 -2.87
C LYS A 285 7.22 -9.58 -2.48
N GLY A 286 6.91 -10.59 -3.29
CA GLY A 286 6.07 -11.70 -2.87
C GLY A 286 6.75 -12.51 -1.76
N LEU A 287 8.05 -12.77 -1.91
CA LEU A 287 8.94 -13.36 -0.91
C LEU A 287 10.26 -12.59 -0.84
N GLN A 288 10.64 -12.15 0.36
CA GLN A 288 12.00 -11.75 0.68
C GLN A 288 12.55 -12.59 1.83
N ASP A 289 13.59 -13.35 1.54
CA ASP A 289 14.34 -14.15 2.49
C ASP A 289 15.78 -13.62 2.60
N ASP A 290 16.06 -12.90 3.69
CA ASP A 290 17.41 -12.46 4.04
C ASP A 290 18.17 -13.50 4.89
N THR A 291 17.52 -14.59 5.31
CA THR A 291 18.17 -15.66 6.08
C THR A 291 18.84 -16.68 5.17
N GLY A 292 18.32 -16.84 3.95
CA GLY A 292 18.79 -17.81 2.96
C GLY A 292 18.40 -19.26 3.30
N ALA A 293 17.56 -19.46 4.32
CA ALA A 293 17.16 -20.78 4.80
C ALA A 293 15.74 -21.18 4.41
N ALA A 294 14.97 -20.27 3.79
CA ALA A 294 13.60 -20.58 3.41
C ALA A 294 13.56 -21.54 2.22
N THR A 295 12.68 -22.54 2.27
CA THR A 295 12.37 -23.43 1.15
C THR A 295 10.92 -23.25 0.74
N TYR A 296 10.63 -23.29 -0.57
CA TYR A 296 9.26 -23.08 -1.04
C TYR A 296 8.88 -23.97 -2.22
N SER A 297 7.72 -24.62 -2.16
CA SER A 297 7.19 -25.50 -3.23
C SER A 297 5.71 -25.24 -3.47
N TYR A 298 5.24 -25.44 -4.70
CA TYR A 298 3.85 -25.18 -5.12
C TYR A 298 3.36 -23.75 -4.83
N CYS A 299 4.27 -22.80 -4.64
CA CYS A 299 3.96 -21.43 -4.29
C CYS A 299 3.78 -20.55 -5.54
N HIS A 300 3.16 -19.40 -5.33
CA HIS A 300 3.09 -18.34 -6.33
C HIS A 300 3.43 -17.00 -5.68
N PHE A 301 4.60 -16.46 -6.00
CA PHE A 301 5.02 -15.13 -5.58
C PHE A 301 4.96 -14.20 -6.78
N TYR A 302 4.15 -13.17 -6.65
CA TYR A 302 3.99 -12.13 -7.63
C TYR A 302 4.10 -10.79 -6.91
N ALA A 303 4.99 -9.93 -7.38
CA ALA A 303 5.06 -8.55 -6.96
C ALA A 303 4.92 -7.66 -8.20
N ASN A 304 4.26 -6.54 -8.04
CA ASN A 304 4.12 -5.59 -9.15
C ASN A 304 5.41 -4.81 -9.44
N GLY A 305 6.51 -5.04 -8.70
CA GLY A 305 7.88 -4.65 -9.09
C GLY A 305 7.99 -3.22 -9.61
N LEU A 306 7.39 -2.28 -8.88
CA LEU A 306 7.03 -0.94 -9.32
C LEU A 306 8.19 0.02 -9.66
N GLY A 307 9.41 -0.48 -9.82
CA GLY A 307 10.57 0.37 -10.06
C GLY A 307 11.75 -0.29 -10.75
N VAL A 308 11.66 -1.58 -11.12
CA VAL A 308 12.81 -2.30 -11.71
C VAL A 308 12.38 -3.15 -12.90
N PHE A 309 13.15 -3.07 -13.99
CA PHE A 309 13.07 -4.05 -15.08
C PHE A 309 13.66 -5.37 -14.60
N GLN A 310 12.97 -6.47 -14.93
CA GLN A 310 13.05 -7.80 -14.30
C GLN A 310 12.21 -7.87 -13.02
N SER A 311 11.22 -8.78 -13.01
CA SER A 311 10.46 -9.11 -11.80
C SER A 311 11.45 -9.52 -10.72
N THR A 312 11.24 -8.99 -9.52
CA THR A 312 12.04 -9.35 -8.35
C THR A 312 11.15 -9.95 -7.28
N ASP A 313 10.10 -10.67 -7.69
CA ASP A 313 9.01 -11.12 -6.82
C ASP A 313 9.49 -12.05 -5.71
N THR A 314 10.65 -12.67 -5.93
CA THR A 314 11.40 -13.43 -4.94
C THR A 314 12.81 -12.88 -4.80
N GLN A 315 13.28 -12.74 -3.56
CA GLN A 315 14.68 -12.50 -3.20
C GLN A 315 15.08 -13.51 -2.14
N GLY A 316 16.18 -14.24 -2.36
CA GLY A 316 16.59 -15.35 -1.49
C GLY A 316 15.66 -16.56 -1.65
N GLY A 317 15.65 -17.43 -0.63
CA GLY A 317 14.88 -18.67 -0.64
C GLY A 317 15.39 -19.73 -1.62
N ILE A 318 15.02 -20.97 -1.36
CA ILE A 318 15.41 -22.16 -2.12
C ILE A 318 14.14 -22.75 -2.76
N ALA A 319 14.02 -22.58 -4.07
CA ALA A 319 12.88 -23.07 -4.84
C ALA A 319 12.88 -24.61 -4.91
N GLY A 320 11.75 -25.20 -4.51
CA GLY A 320 11.39 -26.59 -4.80
C GLY A 320 10.47 -26.71 -6.03
N PRO A 321 9.81 -27.87 -6.21
CA PRO A 321 8.99 -28.14 -7.38
C PRO A 321 7.64 -27.41 -7.35
N GLY A 322 6.97 -27.37 -8.51
CA GLY A 322 5.56 -26.98 -8.64
C GLY A 322 5.24 -25.50 -8.48
N ASN A 323 6.25 -24.65 -8.28
CA ASN A 323 6.05 -23.21 -8.18
C ASN A 323 5.53 -22.62 -9.50
N ILE A 324 4.61 -21.66 -9.39
CA ILE A 324 4.12 -20.88 -10.52
C ILE A 324 5.18 -19.83 -10.88
N ALA A 325 5.41 -19.62 -12.17
CA ALA A 325 6.40 -18.65 -12.64
C ALA A 325 6.05 -17.23 -12.18
N GLN A 326 7.05 -16.49 -11.70
CA GLN A 326 6.91 -15.15 -11.12
C GLN A 326 6.17 -14.15 -12.02
N ASP A 327 6.36 -14.21 -13.35
CA ASP A 327 5.68 -13.33 -14.29
C ASP A 327 4.23 -13.78 -14.62
N THR A 328 3.74 -14.87 -14.02
CA THR A 328 2.36 -15.35 -14.23
C THR A 328 1.40 -14.42 -13.52
N TRP A 329 0.42 -13.88 -14.23
CA TRP A 329 -0.55 -12.99 -13.63
C TRP A 329 -1.34 -13.68 -12.49
N PRO A 330 -1.51 -13.05 -11.32
CA PRO A 330 -2.31 -13.61 -10.24
C PRO A 330 -3.77 -13.78 -10.66
N ALA A 331 -4.32 -14.98 -10.49
CA ALA A 331 -5.73 -15.26 -10.72
C ALA A 331 -6.63 -14.81 -9.55
N VAL A 332 -6.43 -13.57 -9.07
CA VAL A 332 -7.20 -12.98 -7.96
C VAL A 332 -7.78 -11.61 -8.34
N THR A 333 -8.99 -11.34 -7.89
CA THR A 333 -9.66 -10.04 -8.09
C THR A 333 -9.20 -9.03 -7.02
N GLY A 334 -8.94 -7.78 -7.42
CA GLY A 334 -8.62 -6.70 -6.47
C GLY A 334 -7.16 -6.61 -5.99
N PHE A 335 -6.26 -7.51 -6.41
CA PHE A 335 -4.80 -7.29 -6.23
C PHE A 335 -4.35 -5.98 -6.91
N ASN A 336 -5.01 -5.64 -8.02
CA ASN A 336 -4.90 -4.38 -8.73
C ASN A 336 -5.67 -3.21 -8.08
N MET A 337 -6.12 -3.27 -6.82
CA MET A 337 -6.83 -2.15 -6.17
C MET A 337 -5.93 -0.92 -5.99
N TYR A 338 -4.61 -1.14 -6.01
CA TYR A 338 -3.62 -0.10 -6.24
C TYR A 338 -2.83 -0.47 -7.50
N PRO A 339 -3.46 -0.41 -8.70
CA PRO A 339 -2.72 -0.63 -9.91
C PRO A 339 -1.84 0.61 -10.00
N ALA A 340 -0.57 0.44 -9.67
CA ALA A 340 0.37 1.44 -10.07
C ALA A 340 0.31 1.42 -11.60
N ARG A 341 -0.33 2.46 -12.14
CA ARG A 341 -0.19 2.85 -13.53
C ARG A 341 1.23 3.36 -13.66
N ILE A 342 2.18 2.43 -13.63
CA ILE A 342 3.55 2.72 -13.96
C ILE A 342 3.61 2.78 -15.46
N THR A 343 3.53 4.00 -15.94
CA THR A 343 4.33 4.38 -17.07
C THR A 343 5.78 4.40 -16.58
N THR A 344 6.58 3.38 -16.92
CA THR A 344 8.02 3.57 -16.85
C THR A 344 8.32 4.52 -17.98
N THR A 345 8.76 5.72 -17.60
CA THR A 345 9.17 6.74 -18.54
C THR A 345 10.69 6.75 -18.59
N VAL A 346 11.26 6.39 -19.74
CA VAL A 346 12.68 6.67 -20.01
C VAL A 346 12.76 8.14 -20.42
N ASP A 347 13.42 8.93 -19.59
CA ASP A 347 13.62 10.36 -19.79
C ASP A 347 14.75 10.65 -20.79
N ASP A 348 14.75 11.85 -21.36
CA ASP A 348 15.85 12.42 -22.15
C ASP A 348 16.24 11.66 -23.43
N VAL A 349 15.27 11.01 -24.07
CA VAL A 349 15.50 10.33 -25.34
C VAL A 349 15.93 11.34 -26.42
N GLY A 350 17.16 11.18 -26.93
CA GLY A 350 17.78 12.07 -27.91
C GLY A 350 18.73 13.13 -27.32
N LEU A 351 18.85 13.22 -25.98
CA LEU A 351 19.77 14.15 -25.30
C LEU A 351 21.13 13.50 -24.97
N ALA A 352 21.15 12.21 -24.64
CA ALA A 352 22.35 11.43 -24.38
C ALA A 352 22.48 10.24 -25.35
N GLN A 353 23.69 9.98 -25.84
CA GLN A 353 23.94 8.85 -26.72
C GLN A 353 23.63 7.52 -26.01
N GLY A 354 22.80 6.66 -26.61
CA GLY A 354 22.52 5.31 -26.11
C GLY A 354 21.21 5.16 -25.32
N THR A 355 20.44 6.24 -25.09
CA THR A 355 19.10 6.14 -24.46
C THR A 355 18.13 5.32 -25.30
N ASP A 356 18.23 5.43 -26.62
CA ASP A 356 17.47 4.66 -27.61
C ASP A 356 17.83 3.16 -27.60
N THR A 357 19.10 2.85 -27.39
CA THR A 357 19.61 1.47 -27.25
C THR A 357 19.11 0.85 -25.95
N TYR A 358 19.10 1.62 -24.85
CA TYR A 358 18.51 1.18 -23.59
C TYR A 358 17.01 0.91 -23.73
N ILE A 359 16.24 1.80 -24.37
CA ILE A 359 14.81 1.58 -24.64
C ILE A 359 14.61 0.28 -25.42
N ASN A 360 15.33 0.10 -26.52
CA ASN A 360 15.21 -1.13 -27.34
C ASN A 360 15.53 -2.39 -26.55
N SER A 361 16.42 -2.34 -25.55
CA SER A 361 16.72 -3.49 -24.70
C SER A 361 15.55 -3.89 -23.79
N LEU A 362 14.63 -2.95 -23.51
CA LEU A 362 13.48 -3.15 -22.62
C LEU A 362 12.20 -3.53 -23.36
N LEU A 363 12.03 -3.12 -24.63
CA LEU A 363 10.79 -3.36 -25.40
C LEU A 363 10.37 -4.84 -25.47
N PRO A 364 11.27 -5.83 -25.70
CA PRO A 364 10.87 -7.24 -25.71
C PRO A 364 10.22 -7.69 -24.39
N GLN A 365 10.64 -7.09 -23.27
CA GLN A 365 10.10 -7.38 -21.94
C GLN A 365 8.72 -6.77 -21.71
N TYR A 366 8.40 -5.66 -22.38
CA TYR A 366 7.07 -5.05 -22.38
C TYR A 366 6.10 -5.85 -23.25
N ASP A 367 6.54 -6.18 -24.45
CA ASP A 367 5.71 -6.89 -25.44
C ASP A 367 5.33 -8.28 -24.92
N ALA A 368 6.27 -9.01 -24.30
CA ALA A 368 5.99 -10.29 -23.66
C ALA A 368 4.96 -10.21 -22.52
N ARG A 369 4.82 -9.04 -21.89
CA ARG A 369 3.86 -8.79 -20.80
C ARG A 369 2.56 -8.11 -21.27
N GLY A 370 2.42 -7.84 -22.57
CA GLY A 370 1.29 -7.09 -23.11
C GLY A 370 1.20 -5.64 -22.61
N LEU A 371 2.30 -5.09 -22.10
CA LEU A 371 2.38 -3.74 -21.54
C LEU A 371 2.82 -2.74 -22.61
N LYS A 372 2.49 -1.46 -22.41
CA LYS A 372 2.98 -0.36 -23.24
C LYS A 372 3.93 0.52 -22.44
N MET A 373 5.15 0.69 -22.95
CA MET A 373 6.11 1.65 -22.39
C MET A 373 5.68 3.08 -22.74
N SER A 374 5.87 4.02 -21.82
CA SER A 374 5.79 5.45 -22.11
C SER A 374 7.21 5.99 -22.30
N MET A 375 7.47 6.72 -23.38
CA MET A 375 8.79 7.27 -23.68
C MET A 375 8.71 8.78 -23.72
N ALA A 376 9.52 9.43 -22.89
CA ALA A 376 9.65 10.88 -22.82
C ALA A 376 10.67 11.34 -23.87
N VAL A 377 10.17 11.82 -25.01
CA VAL A 377 11.03 12.33 -26.10
C VAL A 377 11.26 13.82 -25.91
N THR A 378 12.53 14.22 -25.78
CA THR A 378 12.90 15.63 -25.60
C THR A 378 12.77 16.39 -26.92
N ALA A 379 11.91 17.42 -26.93
CA ALA A 379 11.71 18.23 -28.12
C ALA A 379 12.92 19.14 -28.38
N GLY A 380 13.72 18.84 -29.41
CA GLY A 380 14.72 19.77 -29.94
C GLY A 380 16.09 19.20 -30.33
N TYR A 381 16.40 17.91 -30.10
CA TYR A 381 17.72 17.36 -30.42
C TYR A 381 17.68 15.95 -31.03
N ALA A 382 18.63 15.73 -31.95
CA ALA A 382 18.91 14.53 -32.76
C ALA A 382 17.80 14.07 -33.73
N SER A 383 17.89 14.47 -35.01
CA SER A 383 17.08 13.90 -36.10
C SER A 383 17.28 12.38 -36.31
N SER A 384 18.37 11.83 -35.75
CA SER A 384 18.73 10.41 -35.86
C SER A 384 17.79 9.46 -35.12
N VAL A 385 17.04 9.92 -34.11
CA VAL A 385 16.11 9.06 -33.35
C VAL A 385 14.67 9.12 -33.86
N VAL A 386 14.35 9.99 -34.83
CA VAL A 386 12.97 10.19 -35.34
C VAL A 386 12.39 8.91 -35.92
N GLY A 387 13.18 8.16 -36.71
CA GLY A 387 12.73 6.88 -37.29
C GLY A 387 12.40 5.84 -36.23
N GLN A 388 13.13 5.87 -35.11
CA GLN A 388 12.98 4.92 -34.02
C GLN A 388 11.81 5.30 -33.09
N VAL A 389 11.64 6.59 -32.80
CA VAL A 389 10.42 7.09 -32.14
C VAL A 389 9.18 6.75 -32.95
N SER A 390 9.26 6.88 -34.27
CA SER A 390 8.16 6.50 -35.18
C SER A 390 7.86 5.01 -35.14
N SER A 391 8.89 4.14 -35.04
CA SER A 391 8.68 2.70 -34.94
C SER A 391 8.08 2.29 -33.59
N TRP A 392 8.48 2.92 -32.49
CA TRP A 392 7.87 2.69 -31.18
C TRP A 392 6.40 3.12 -31.13
N LEU A 393 6.07 4.28 -31.72
CA LEU A 393 4.69 4.73 -31.85
C LEU A 393 3.86 3.75 -32.69
N ALA A 394 4.41 3.26 -33.82
CA ALA A 394 3.74 2.29 -34.67
C ALA A 394 3.50 0.94 -33.96
N ALA A 395 4.38 0.55 -33.03
CA ALA A 395 4.19 -0.62 -32.15
C ALA A 395 3.15 -0.37 -31.02
N GLY A 396 2.55 0.83 -30.97
CA GLY A 396 1.49 1.19 -30.04
C GLY A 396 1.97 1.52 -28.62
N HIS A 397 3.25 1.87 -28.47
CA HIS A 397 3.76 2.42 -27.22
C HIS A 397 3.39 3.90 -27.06
N ASP A 398 3.38 4.40 -25.82
CA ASP A 398 3.05 5.79 -25.52
C ASP A 398 4.29 6.67 -25.75
N ILE A 399 4.14 7.72 -26.56
CA ILE A 399 5.21 8.68 -26.85
C ILE A 399 4.75 10.02 -26.29
N ASN A 400 5.43 10.47 -25.25
CA ASN A 400 5.09 11.68 -24.54
C ASN A 400 6.18 12.71 -24.86
N SER A 401 5.77 13.94 -25.16
CA SER A 401 6.74 15.03 -25.24
C SER A 401 7.26 15.31 -23.84
N HIS A 402 8.57 15.26 -23.66
CA HIS A 402 9.20 15.71 -22.43
C HIS A 402 9.73 17.12 -22.60
N SER A 403 9.28 17.99 -21.70
CA SER A 403 9.86 19.31 -21.50
C SER A 403 11.04 19.17 -20.55
N TRP A 404 12.18 19.75 -20.91
CA TRP A 404 13.41 19.85 -20.13
C TRP A 404 13.15 20.25 -18.66
N SER A 405 12.85 19.31 -17.78
CA SER A 405 12.38 19.60 -16.42
C SER A 405 13.54 19.84 -15.44
N HIS A 406 14.77 19.51 -15.82
CA HIS A 406 15.95 19.69 -14.98
C HIS A 406 16.79 20.88 -15.47
N GLN A 407 16.55 22.02 -14.83
CA GLN A 407 17.52 23.09 -14.54
C GLN A 407 18.17 23.91 -15.69
N TYR A 408 17.77 23.79 -16.96
CA TYR A 408 18.36 24.61 -18.04
C TYR A 408 17.35 25.23 -19.02
N TYR A 409 16.41 26.02 -18.51
CA TYR A 409 15.63 26.93 -19.37
C TYR A 409 16.35 28.28 -19.54
N THR A 410 16.95 28.50 -20.71
CA THR A 410 17.25 29.88 -21.17
C THR A 410 16.12 30.49 -22.01
N ASN A 411 15.05 29.74 -22.32
CA ASN A 411 13.95 30.22 -23.17
C ASN A 411 12.57 30.06 -22.51
N THR A 412 11.92 31.19 -22.17
CA THR A 412 10.76 31.25 -21.25
C THR A 412 9.52 31.88 -21.89
N ASN A 413 9.15 31.50 -23.12
CA ASN A 413 8.09 32.20 -23.87
C ASN A 413 6.82 31.34 -23.98
N ALA A 414 5.67 31.86 -23.52
CA ALA A 414 4.37 31.21 -23.69
C ALA A 414 3.75 31.44 -25.09
N PHE A 415 3.98 32.61 -25.70
CA PHE A 415 3.61 32.94 -27.08
C PHE A 415 4.41 34.16 -27.57
N SER A 416 4.22 34.55 -28.84
CA SER A 416 4.97 35.60 -29.56
C SER A 416 4.02 36.61 -30.18
N ILE A 417 4.35 37.91 -30.12
CA ILE A 417 3.70 38.95 -30.94
C ILE A 417 4.78 39.69 -31.72
N GLN A 418 4.64 39.72 -33.04
CA GLN A 418 5.56 40.42 -33.94
C GLN A 418 4.83 41.59 -34.60
N TYR A 419 5.44 42.78 -34.53
CA TYR A 419 5.01 43.92 -35.30
C TYR A 419 5.74 43.94 -36.66
N THR A 420 5.00 44.09 -37.75
CA THR A 420 5.49 44.02 -39.14
C THR A 420 5.26 45.31 -39.93
N GLY A 421 4.83 46.39 -39.26
CA GLY A 421 4.64 47.69 -39.89
C GLY A 421 5.95 48.49 -40.01
N THR A 422 5.86 49.73 -40.47
CA THR A 422 7.03 50.58 -40.79
C THR A 422 7.64 51.28 -39.57
N GLY A 423 7.10 51.08 -38.37
CA GLY A 423 7.63 51.64 -37.13
C GLY A 423 9.09 51.26 -36.87
N THR A 424 9.84 52.19 -36.29
CA THR A 424 11.28 52.05 -35.99
C THR A 424 11.54 51.31 -34.69
N ALA A 425 10.56 51.24 -33.79
CA ALA A 425 10.60 50.39 -32.60
C ALA A 425 9.20 49.94 -32.18
N ALA A 426 9.12 48.74 -31.61
CA ALA A 426 7.91 48.21 -31.00
C ALA A 426 8.22 47.74 -29.58
N THR A 427 7.46 48.22 -28.60
CA THR A 427 7.55 47.79 -27.21
C THR A 427 6.29 47.04 -26.84
N PHE A 428 6.44 45.91 -26.16
CA PHE A 428 5.35 45.11 -25.63
C PHE A 428 5.42 45.13 -24.10
N THR A 429 4.30 45.41 -23.45
CA THR A 429 4.21 45.45 -21.98
C THR A 429 2.98 44.69 -21.51
N ILE A 430 3.14 43.88 -20.47
CA ILE A 430 2.02 43.41 -19.65
C ILE A 430 2.20 43.97 -18.25
N SER A 431 1.20 44.71 -17.77
CA SER A 431 1.17 45.25 -16.41
C SER A 431 -0.22 45.07 -15.82
N GLY A 432 -0.30 44.46 -14.64
CA GLY A 432 -1.57 44.00 -14.08
C GLY A 432 -2.29 43.03 -15.03
N ASN A 433 -3.54 43.35 -15.37
CA ASN A 433 -4.35 42.57 -16.31
C ASN A 433 -4.33 43.15 -17.74
N ARG A 434 -3.49 44.14 -18.05
CA ARG A 434 -3.47 44.77 -19.38
C ARG A 434 -2.26 44.38 -20.20
N LEU A 435 -2.51 44.06 -21.47
CA LEU A 435 -1.50 43.87 -22.50
C LEU A 435 -1.51 45.10 -23.41
N THR A 436 -0.37 45.78 -23.52
CA THR A 436 -0.22 46.95 -24.38
C THR A 436 0.98 46.82 -25.31
N THR A 437 0.87 47.40 -26.50
CA THR A 437 2.04 47.69 -27.35
C THR A 437 2.19 49.18 -27.59
N THR A 438 3.42 49.62 -27.81
CA THR A 438 3.75 50.97 -28.24
C THR A 438 4.61 50.87 -29.49
N ILE A 439 4.22 51.57 -30.54
CA ILE A 439 4.96 51.60 -31.81
C ILE A 439 5.51 53.01 -32.00
N THR A 440 6.83 53.13 -32.06
CA THR A 440 7.54 54.39 -32.32
C THR A 440 7.80 54.50 -33.83
N GLY A 441 7.53 55.66 -34.43
CA GLY A 441 7.81 55.93 -35.84
C GLY A 441 6.89 55.22 -36.85
N GLY A 442 5.80 54.58 -36.40
CA GLY A 442 4.79 53.97 -37.26
C GLY A 442 3.70 54.96 -37.70
N PRO A 443 2.83 54.59 -38.66
CA PRO A 443 1.71 55.42 -39.14
C PRO A 443 0.68 55.79 -38.07
N GLY A 444 0.70 55.16 -36.88
CA GLY A 444 -0.20 55.46 -35.77
C GLY A 444 -1.49 54.63 -35.81
N GLY A 445 -2.08 54.39 -34.62
CA GLY A 445 -3.25 53.51 -34.47
C GLY A 445 -2.94 52.00 -34.44
N GLU A 446 -1.66 51.64 -34.45
CA GLU A 446 -1.18 50.25 -34.53
C GLU A 446 -0.93 49.61 -33.15
N ALA A 447 -1.11 50.39 -32.09
CA ALA A 447 -0.93 49.97 -30.71
C ALA A 447 -2.08 49.05 -30.26
N LEU A 448 -1.73 47.93 -29.64
CA LEU A 448 -2.67 47.04 -28.96
C LEU A 448 -2.90 47.54 -27.53
N SER A 449 -4.13 47.40 -27.05
CA SER A 449 -4.48 47.65 -25.65
C SER A 449 -5.63 46.73 -25.24
N LEU A 450 -5.28 45.58 -24.67
CA LEU A 450 -6.21 44.50 -24.32
C LEU A 450 -6.31 44.35 -22.82
N ASP A 451 -7.52 44.05 -22.34
CA ASP A 451 -7.81 43.76 -20.94
C ASP A 451 -7.98 42.26 -20.74
N LEU A 452 -6.91 41.59 -20.32
CA LEU A 452 -6.77 40.12 -20.16
C LEU A 452 -7.77 39.49 -19.17
N THR A 453 -8.66 40.25 -18.52
CA THR A 453 -9.80 39.69 -17.79
C THR A 453 -11.07 39.51 -18.62
N SER A 454 -11.09 39.94 -19.88
CA SER A 454 -12.23 39.72 -20.75
C SER A 454 -12.42 38.24 -21.05
N SER A 455 -13.66 37.76 -20.92
CA SER A 455 -14.04 36.40 -21.29
C SER A 455 -13.93 36.13 -22.80
N SER A 456 -13.72 37.17 -23.62
CA SER A 456 -13.48 37.02 -25.07
C SER A 456 -12.14 36.37 -25.41
N TYR A 457 -11.26 36.15 -24.42
CA TYR A 457 -9.97 35.51 -24.59
C TYR A 457 -9.55 34.69 -23.36
N ASP A 458 -10.48 33.88 -22.85
CA ASP A 458 -10.30 32.94 -21.72
C ASP A 458 -9.34 31.80 -22.03
N SER A 459 -9.11 31.50 -23.31
CA SER A 459 -8.05 30.61 -23.80
C SER A 459 -7.00 31.34 -24.64
N MET A 460 -5.81 30.75 -24.72
CA MET A 460 -4.72 31.27 -25.56
C MET A 460 -5.11 31.29 -27.05
N SER A 461 -5.88 30.30 -27.51
CA SER A 461 -6.41 30.26 -28.88
C SER A 461 -7.34 31.43 -29.19
N GLU A 462 -8.20 31.82 -28.25
CA GLU A 462 -9.13 32.95 -28.43
C GLU A 462 -8.40 34.29 -28.36
N LEU A 463 -7.40 34.43 -27.48
CA LEU A 463 -6.53 35.62 -27.45
C LEU A 463 -5.80 35.82 -28.79
N VAL A 464 -5.22 34.74 -29.32
CA VAL A 464 -4.53 34.76 -30.61
C VAL A 464 -5.49 35.06 -31.76
N ALA A 465 -6.66 34.42 -31.79
CA ALA A 465 -7.68 34.68 -32.80
C ALA A 465 -8.16 36.14 -32.76
N THR A 466 -8.37 36.70 -31.57
CA THR A 466 -8.78 38.10 -31.38
C THR A 466 -7.71 39.07 -31.89
N ILE A 467 -6.45 38.88 -31.50
CA ILE A 467 -5.31 39.70 -31.98
C ILE A 467 -5.18 39.62 -33.51
N THR A 468 -5.43 38.44 -34.08
CA THR A 468 -5.36 38.22 -35.52
C THR A 468 -6.54 38.89 -36.25
N ALA A 469 -7.74 38.86 -35.68
CA ALA A 469 -8.96 39.43 -36.26
C ALA A 469 -9.01 40.97 -36.22
N MET A 470 -8.28 41.61 -35.29
CA MET A 470 -8.15 43.09 -35.24
C MET A 470 -7.40 43.70 -36.46
N ARG A 471 -6.90 42.89 -37.41
CA ARG A 471 -6.02 43.31 -38.52
C ARG A 471 -6.51 42.91 -39.91
N ASP A 472 -7.67 43.40 -40.34
CA ASP A 472 -8.00 43.43 -41.77
C ASP A 472 -7.16 44.51 -42.50
N MET A 473 -5.90 44.14 -42.83
CA MET A 473 -5.15 44.44 -44.05
C MET A 473 -3.64 44.10 -43.89
N ARG A 474 -3.24 42.96 -44.47
CA ARG A 474 -1.88 42.43 -44.78
C ARG A 474 -1.14 41.59 -43.73
N GLN A 475 -0.47 40.57 -44.27
CA GLN A 475 -0.16 39.23 -43.73
C GLN A 475 1.08 39.09 -42.81
N CYS A 476 1.04 37.97 -42.05
CA CYS A 476 2.11 37.11 -41.53
C CYS A 476 2.80 37.39 -40.17
N CYS A 477 2.70 36.36 -39.31
CA CYS A 477 3.43 36.13 -38.05
C CYS A 477 4.73 35.34 -38.29
N THR A 478 5.82 35.65 -37.57
CA THR A 478 6.70 34.70 -36.83
C THR A 478 7.80 35.39 -35.96
N ARG A 479 7.85 35.08 -34.64
CA ARG A 479 8.90 35.30 -33.58
C ARG A 479 8.65 36.36 -32.45
N THR A 480 9.38 36.23 -31.33
CA THR A 480 8.88 36.07 -29.93
C THR A 480 9.31 37.09 -28.86
N VAL A 481 8.44 37.44 -27.88
CA VAL A 481 8.77 38.04 -26.54
C VAL A 481 7.75 37.66 -25.41
N LYS A 482 8.24 37.60 -24.15
CA LYS A 482 7.83 36.89 -22.90
C LYS A 482 6.69 37.47 -22.02
N ALA A 483 5.90 36.59 -21.36
CA ALA A 483 5.26 36.86 -20.05
C ALA A 483 4.94 35.57 -19.26
N ARG A 484 5.01 35.64 -17.92
CA ARG A 484 4.87 34.52 -16.96
C ARG A 484 3.51 34.57 -16.27
N ARG A 485 2.76 33.46 -16.27
CA ARG A 485 1.64 33.23 -15.34
C ARG A 485 1.84 31.89 -14.65
N THR A 486 1.99 31.91 -13.33
CA THR A 486 1.96 30.74 -12.47
C THR A 486 0.52 30.44 -12.09
N ARG A 487 -0.02 29.27 -12.48
CA ARG A 487 -0.98 28.53 -11.65
C ARG A 487 -1.05 27.05 -12.02
N SER A 488 -1.21 26.29 -10.95
CA SER A 488 -1.19 24.85 -10.73
C SER A 488 -2.19 24.05 -11.55
N HIS A 489 -1.78 22.81 -11.84
CA HIS A 489 -2.51 21.73 -12.50
C HIS A 489 -3.94 21.51 -11.97
N TRP A 490 -4.87 21.37 -12.91
CA TRP A 490 -6.06 20.53 -12.76
C TRP A 490 -5.88 19.33 -13.69
N ARG A 491 -5.91 18.12 -13.15
CA ARG A 491 -6.12 16.88 -13.92
C ARG A 491 -7.63 16.61 -13.93
N THR A 492 -8.17 16.29 -15.10
CA THR A 492 -9.41 15.52 -15.28
C THR A 492 -9.12 14.04 -15.14
#